data_AF-A0A975TBJ3-F1
#
_entry.id   AF-A0A975TBJ3-F1
#
_cell.length_a   1.000
_cell.length_b   1.000
_cell.length_c   1.000
_cell.angle_alpha   90.00
_cell.angle_beta   90.00
_cell.angle_gamma   90.00
#
_symmetry.space_group_name_H-M   'P 1'
#
loop_
_entity.id
_entity.type
_entity.pdbx_description
1 polymer ?
#
loop_
_entity_poly.entity_id
_entity_poly.type
_entity_poly.pdbx_seq_one_letter_code
_entity_poly.pdbx_strand_id
1 'polypeptide(L)'
;MLNIQKNKNTAFFLGIVIAYITAYGIARSTVFHTVENYPQGKGNSRQDFITQKEHQPGEGWEYQVFLPAIKIEEAIIMYIHNR
;
A
#
# COMPACT_ATOMS: atom_id res chain seq x y z
N MET A 1 4.71 -32.95 -19.23
CA MET A 1 5.77 -31.92 -19.19
C MET A 1 5.25 -30.50 -18.90
N LEU A 2 4.00 -30.15 -19.26
CA LEU A 2 3.38 -28.83 -18.99
C LEU A 2 3.17 -28.48 -17.49
N ASN A 3 2.94 -29.48 -16.62
CA ASN A 3 2.58 -29.22 -15.22
C ASN A 3 3.76 -28.71 -14.36
N ILE A 4 4.99 -29.16 -14.67
CA ILE A 4 6.20 -28.74 -13.94
C ILE A 4 6.57 -27.29 -14.29
N GLN A 5 6.37 -26.88 -15.54
CA GLN A 5 6.69 -25.52 -16.01
C GLN A 5 5.67 -24.50 -15.45
N LYS A 6 4.39 -24.87 -15.35
CA LYS A 6 3.36 -24.07 -14.70
C LYS A 6 3.68 -23.82 -13.22
N ASN A 7 4.10 -24.86 -12.49
CA ASN A 7 4.45 -24.73 -11.07
C ASN A 7 5.68 -23.85 -10.83
N LYS A 8 6.70 -23.90 -11.69
CA LYS A 8 7.89 -23.05 -11.60
C LYS A 8 7.55 -21.57 -11.82
N ASN A 9 6.73 -21.28 -12.83
CA ASN A 9 6.30 -19.91 -13.10
C ASN A 9 5.43 -19.37 -11.95
N THR A 10 4.48 -20.16 -11.45
CA THR A 10 3.66 -19.76 -10.30
C THR A 10 4.51 -19.49 -9.06
N ALA A 11 5.47 -20.35 -8.74
CA ALA A 11 6.36 -20.15 -7.60
C ALA A 11 7.22 -18.89 -7.75
N PHE A 12 7.70 -18.61 -8.97
CA PHE A 12 8.46 -17.40 -9.27
C PHE A 12 7.62 -16.12 -9.08
N PHE A 13 6.42 -16.08 -9.66
CA PHE A 13 5.52 -14.94 -9.47
C PHE A 13 5.13 -14.76 -8.00
N LEU A 14 4.87 -15.86 -7.29
CA LEU A 14 4.59 -15.82 -5.86
C LEU A 14 5.78 -15.24 -5.08
N GLY A 15 7.00 -15.62 -5.43
CA GLY A 15 8.22 -15.06 -4.84
C GLY A 15 8.33 -13.55 -5.03
N ILE A 16 8.03 -13.05 -6.24
CA ILE A 16 8.02 -11.60 -6.52
C ILE A 16 6.95 -10.90 -5.68
N VAL A 17 5.74 -11.45 -5.61
CA VAL A 17 4.64 -10.87 -4.81
C VAL A 17 5.02 -10.81 -3.33
N ILE A 18 5.59 -11.88 -2.78
CA ILE A 18 6.05 -11.91 -1.38
C ILE A 18 7.15 -10.88 -1.15
N ALA A 19 8.14 -10.80 -2.05
CA ALA A 19 9.22 -9.82 -1.95
C ALA A 19 8.66 -8.39 -1.99
N TYR A 20 7.70 -8.12 -2.89
CA TYR A 20 7.04 -6.82 -3.00
C TYR A 20 6.27 -6.45 -1.72
N ILE A 21 5.46 -7.36 -1.17
CA ILE A 21 4.72 -7.13 0.08
C ILE A 21 5.69 -6.90 1.25
N THR A 22 6.78 -7.67 1.31
CA THR A 22 7.80 -7.52 2.36
C THR A 22 8.50 -6.17 2.26
N ALA A 23 8.92 -5.76 1.06
CA ALA A 23 9.53 -4.46 0.82
C ALA A 23 8.56 -3.32 1.17
N TYR A 24 7.28 -3.46 0.81
CA TYR A 24 6.25 -2.53 1.21
C TYR A 24 6.11 -2.43 2.74
N GLY A 25 6.08 -3.56 3.45
CA GLY A 25 6.01 -3.57 4.91
C GLY A 25 7.18 -2.82 5.57
N ILE A 26 8.39 -2.97 5.04
CA ILE A 26 9.57 -2.22 5.50
C ILE A 26 9.40 -0.72 5.20
N ALA A 27 9.07 -0.36 3.97
CA ALA A 27 8.86 1.04 3.57
C ALA A 27 7.73 1.69 4.37
N ARG A 28 6.67 0.94 4.68
CA ARG A 28 5.53 1.37 5.48
C ARG A 28 5.90 1.77 6.90
N SER A 29 6.93 1.13 7.47
CA SER A 29 7.44 1.41 8.82
C SER A 29 8.51 2.51 8.85
N THR A 30 9.28 2.67 7.78
CA THR A 30 10.47 3.55 7.76
C THR A 30 10.24 4.84 6.98
N VAL A 31 9.62 4.75 5.80
CA VAL A 31 9.46 5.82 4.81
C VAL A 31 8.09 6.47 4.89
N PHE A 32 7.02 5.67 5.00
CA PHE A 32 5.66 6.17 4.95
C PHE A 32 5.05 6.43 6.34
N HIS A 33 4.12 7.37 6.40
CA HIS A 33 3.28 7.67 7.55
C HIS A 33 1.84 7.86 7.10
N THR A 34 0.90 7.72 8.04
CA THR A 34 -0.52 7.97 7.78
C THR A 34 -0.85 9.40 8.19
N VAL A 35 -1.51 10.12 7.29
CA VAL A 35 -2.05 11.45 7.55
C VAL A 35 -3.56 11.36 7.56
N GLU A 36 -4.16 11.86 8.63
CA GLU A 36 -5.61 12.00 8.75
C GLU A 36 -6.03 13.30 8.05
N ASN A 37 -6.86 13.19 7.02
CA ASN A 37 -7.49 14.33 6.39
C ASN A 37 -8.98 14.39 6.78
N TYR A 38 -9.49 15.59 6.99
CA TYR A 38 -10.88 15.84 7.33
C TYR A 38 -11.51 16.71 6.24
N PRO A 39 -12.14 16.14 5.20
CA PRO A 39 -12.62 16.87 4.03
C PRO A 39 -13.64 17.97 4.35
N GLN A 40 -14.29 17.93 5.52
CA GLN A 40 -15.35 18.87 5.94
C GLN A 40 -15.12 19.48 7.34
N GLY A 41 -13.89 19.48 7.86
CA GLY A 41 -13.61 19.85 9.26
C GLY A 41 -13.93 18.70 10.24
N LYS A 42 -13.85 18.95 11.56
CA LYS A 42 -13.96 17.94 12.65
C LYS A 42 -15.30 17.15 12.73
N GLY A 43 -16.10 17.09 11.66
CA GLY A 43 -17.35 16.36 11.56
C GLY A 43 -17.34 15.33 10.42
N ASN A 44 -17.34 14.05 10.80
CA ASN A 44 -17.77 12.85 10.05
C ASN A 44 -17.37 12.65 8.57
N SER A 45 -16.16 13.05 8.20
CA SER A 45 -15.42 12.33 7.16
C SER A 45 -13.93 12.42 7.51
N ARG A 46 -13.31 11.28 7.80
CA ARG A 46 -11.86 11.13 7.99
C ARG A 46 -11.37 10.28 6.83
N GLN A 47 -10.35 10.75 6.13
CA GLN A 47 -9.68 10.02 5.07
C GLN A 47 -8.22 9.84 5.46
N ASP A 48 -7.83 8.60 5.71
CA ASP A 48 -6.46 8.24 6.01
C ASP A 48 -5.69 8.07 4.70
N PHE A 49 -4.66 8.89 4.51
CA PHE A 49 -3.75 8.80 3.36
C PHE A 49 -2.38 8.34 3.81
N ILE A 50 -1.72 7.52 3.01
CA ILE A 50 -0.33 7.13 3.25
C ILE A 50 0.56 8.07 2.43
N THR A 51 1.56 8.67 3.07
CA THR A 51 2.48 9.63 2.44
C THR A 51 3.90 9.43 2.95
N GLN A 52 4.90 9.80 2.14
CA GLN A 52 6.31 9.79 2.55
C GLN A 52 6.55 10.88 3.59
N LYS A 53 7.40 10.60 4.58
CA LYS A 53 7.81 11.61 5.57
C LYS A 53 8.35 12.86 4.85
N GLU A 54 7.89 14.03 5.29
CA GLU A 54 8.29 15.35 4.77
C GLU A 54 7.84 15.68 3.34
N HIS A 55 7.04 14.83 2.69
CA HIS A 55 6.57 15.03 1.31
C HIS A 55 5.06 15.18 1.22
N GLN A 56 4.57 15.79 0.14
CA GLN A 56 3.13 15.83 -0.12
C GLN A 56 2.61 14.43 -0.51
N PRO A 57 1.32 14.13 -0.25
CA PRO A 57 0.71 12.91 -0.75
C PRO A 57 0.85 12.82 -2.27
N GLY A 58 1.36 11.69 -2.77
CA GLY A 58 1.61 11.52 -4.22
C GLY A 58 3.05 11.76 -4.66
N GLU A 59 3.91 12.30 -3.80
CA GLU A 59 5.31 12.58 -4.11
C GLU A 59 6.24 11.44 -3.68
N GLY A 60 7.43 11.38 -4.30
CA GLY A 60 8.44 10.36 -4.03
C GLY A 60 8.33 9.14 -4.95
N TRP A 61 9.48 8.63 -5.39
CA TRP A 61 9.51 7.44 -6.26
C TRP A 61 9.07 6.19 -5.50
N GLU A 62 9.33 6.12 -4.19
CA GLU A 62 8.85 5.04 -3.32
C GLU A 62 7.33 4.99 -3.33
N TYR A 63 6.66 6.14 -3.28
CA TYR A 63 5.19 6.23 -3.35
C TYR A 63 4.66 5.64 -4.65
N GLN A 64 5.30 5.95 -5.78
CA GLN A 64 4.89 5.43 -7.08
C GLN A 64 5.09 3.91 -7.19
N VAL A 65 6.21 3.39 -6.68
CA VAL A 65 6.50 1.94 -6.66
C VAL A 65 5.47 1.18 -5.84
N PHE A 66 5.09 1.73 -4.68
CA PHE A 66 4.19 1.08 -3.74
C PHE A 66 2.72 1.51 -3.86
N LEU A 67 2.39 2.35 -4.84
CA LEU A 67 1.05 2.90 -5.04
C LEU A 67 -0.06 1.83 -5.00
N PRO A 68 0.08 0.66 -5.65
CA PRO A 68 -0.94 -0.38 -5.57
C PRO A 68 -1.18 -0.89 -4.15
N ALA A 69 -0.11 -1.08 -3.36
CA ALA A 69 -0.23 -1.55 -1.98
C ALA A 69 -0.83 -0.48 -1.07
N ILE A 70 -0.39 0.77 -1.25
CA ILE A 70 -0.92 1.94 -0.55
C ILE A 70 -2.42 2.07 -0.74
N LYS A 71 -2.91 2.00 -2.00
CA LYS A 71 -4.33 2.16 -2.31
C LYS A 71 -5.19 1.03 -1.72
N ILE A 72 -4.66 -0.19 -1.69
CA ILE A 72 -5.34 -1.32 -1.06
C ILE A 72 -5.44 -1.09 0.45
N GLU A 73 -4.36 -0.65 1.12
CA GLU A 73 -4.38 -0.34 2.55
C GLU A 73 -5.36 0.79 2.88
N GLU A 74 -5.33 1.90 2.13
CA GLU A 74 -6.27 3.02 2.26
C GLU A 74 -7.74 2.55 2.12
N ALA A 75 -8.03 1.68 1.14
CA ALA A 75 -9.38 1.15 0.92
C ALA A 75 -9.85 0.24 2.08
N ILE A 76 -8.96 -0.59 2.62
CA ILE A 76 -9.28 -1.44 3.78
C ILE A 76 -9.58 -0.59 5.00
N ILE A 77 -8.76 0.44 5.26
CA ILE A 77 -8.94 1.36 6.38
C ILE A 77 -10.27 2.11 6.23
N MET A 78 -10.60 2.59 5.04
CA MET A 78 -11.88 3.26 4.77
C MET A 78 -13.08 2.33 4.99
N TYR A 79 -12.97 1.06 4.57
CA TYR A 79 -14.02 0.06 4.81
C TYR A 79 -14.23 -0.21 6.30
N ILE A 80 -13.14 -0.30 7.08
CA ILE A 80 -13.22 -0.50 8.54
C ILE A 80 -13.84 0.73 9.23
N HIS A 81 -13.48 1.94 8.82
CA HIS A 81 -14.00 3.17 9.41
C HIS A 81 -15.47 3.44 9.07
N ASN A 82 -15.96 2.96 7.94
CA ASN A 82 -17.34 3.16 7.48
C ASN A 82 -18.30 2.04 7.93
N ARG A 83 -17.86 1.16 8.84
CA ARG A 83 -18.64 0.10 9.46
C ARG A 83 -18.99 0.48 10.90
#